data_AF-T0YK45-F1
#
_entry.id   AF-T0YK45-F1
#
_cell.length_a   1.000
_cell.length_b   1.000
_cell.length_c   1.000
_cell.angle_alpha   90.00
_cell.angle_beta   90.00
_cell.angle_gamma   90.00
#
_symmetry.space_group_name_H-M   'P 1'
#
loop_
_entity.id
_entity.type
_entity.pdbx_description
1 polymer ?
#
loop_
_entity_poly.entity_id
_entity_poly.type
_entity_poly.pdbx_seq_one_letter_code
_entity_poly.pdbx_strand_id
1 'polypeptide(L)'
;IISSVLWGVFGAVGLQVSILIFVSVVIIACPCAFGIATPAALLVGSGKASNYGILIKRGEAIEVALKINAMILDKTGTITEGSPEVTSIIPINSNSEKDIAFYAASAEQQSEHPLAKAIIRKAETIGATPVVASKFSHTRGKRRECISEWANCQSRQPKHV
;
A
#
# COMPACT_ATOMS: atom_id res chain seq x y z
N ILE A 1 8.25 34.13 41.10
CA ILE A 1 9.19 35.27 41.28
C ILE A 1 8.40 36.56 41.48
N ILE A 2 7.60 36.99 40.50
CA ILE A 2 6.74 38.18 40.62
C ILE A 2 5.82 38.11 41.85
N SER A 3 5.21 36.95 42.11
CA SER A 3 4.38 36.71 43.31
C SER A 3 5.13 36.92 44.63
N SER A 4 6.38 36.44 44.72
CA SER A 4 7.21 36.54 45.94
C SER A 4 7.70 37.97 46.18
N VAL A 5 8.09 38.67 45.10
CA VAL A 5 8.58 40.06 45.16
C VAL A 5 7.45 41.03 45.53
N LEU A 6 6.24 40.84 44.98
CA LEU A 6 5.09 41.69 45.33
C LEU A 6 4.72 41.56 46.81
N TRP A 7 4.62 40.32 47.32
CA TRP A 7 4.24 40.08 48.71
C TRP A 7 5.34 40.53 49.69
N GLY A 8 6.62 40.31 49.37
CA GLY A 8 7.73 40.76 50.21
C GLY A 8 7.92 42.28 50.27
N VAL A 9 7.72 43.00 49.16
CA VAL A 9 7.96 44.45 49.08
C VAL A 9 6.70 45.27 49.41
N PHE A 10 5.53 44.92 48.88
CA PHE A 10 4.29 45.68 49.09
C PHE A 10 3.42 45.13 50.22
N GLY A 11 3.53 43.84 50.55
CA GLY A 11 2.74 43.19 51.60
C GLY A 11 3.39 43.21 52.99
N ALA A 12 4.65 43.67 53.10
CA ALA A 12 5.45 43.66 54.34
C ALA A 12 5.47 42.29 55.08
N VAL A 13 5.22 41.20 54.36
CA VAL A 13 5.28 39.84 54.91
C VAL A 13 6.73 39.35 54.90
N GLY A 14 7.18 38.82 56.04
CA GLY A 14 8.57 38.38 56.25
C GLY A 14 9.09 37.42 55.17
N LEU A 15 10.41 37.36 55.03
CA LEU A 15 11.12 36.55 54.01
C LEU A 15 10.62 35.09 53.97
N GLN A 16 10.32 34.51 55.14
CA GLN A 16 9.80 33.14 55.26
C GLN A 16 8.48 32.96 54.49
N VAL A 17 7.53 33.89 54.65
CA VAL A 17 6.21 33.79 54.03
C VAL A 17 6.30 34.00 52.51
N SER A 18 7.16 34.91 52.07
CA SER A 18 7.37 35.19 50.65
C SER A 18 7.98 34.00 49.88
N ILE A 19 8.86 33.22 50.53
CA ILE A 19 9.42 31.98 49.97
C ILE A 19 8.36 30.87 49.93
N LEU A 20 7.53 30.74 50.97
CA LEU A 20 6.42 29.77 50.99
C LEU A 20 5.45 30.01 49.83
N ILE A 21 5.02 31.26 49.62
CA ILE A 21 4.14 31.63 48.49
C ILE A 21 4.80 31.28 47.15
N PHE A 22 6.11 31.50 47.01
CA PHE A 22 6.83 31.14 45.79
C PHE A 22 6.78 29.63 45.52
N VAL A 23 7.11 28.81 46.52
CA VAL A 23 7.13 27.34 46.38
C VAL A 23 5.72 26.80 46.07
N SER A 24 4.69 27.32 46.74
CA SER A 24 3.31 26.92 46.47
C SER A 24 2.89 27.18 45.02
N VAL A 25 3.24 28.34 44.46
CA VAL A 25 2.93 28.66 43.06
C VAL A 25 3.67 27.73 42.08
N VAL A 26 4.94 27.40 42.36
CA VAL A 26 5.72 26.47 41.52
C VAL A 26 5.13 25.05 41.55
N ILE A 27 4.70 24.57 42.73
CA ILE A 27 4.07 23.25 42.86
C ILE A 27 2.75 23.19 42.09
N ILE A 28 1.90 24.22 42.23
CA ILE A 28 0.62 24.29 41.52
C ILE A 28 0.81 24.41 40.01
N ALA A 29 1.91 25.02 39.56
CA ALA A 29 2.23 25.15 38.14
C ALA A 29 2.67 23.84 37.47
N CYS A 30 2.92 22.76 38.22
CA CYS A 30 3.33 21.48 37.63
C CYS A 30 2.20 20.91 36.74
N PRO A 31 2.39 20.82 35.41
CA PRO A 31 1.31 20.50 34.49
C PRO A 31 1.16 18.98 34.30
N CYS A 32 0.93 18.23 35.39
CA CYS A 32 0.88 16.76 35.38
C CYS A 32 -0.08 16.17 34.32
N ALA A 33 -1.20 16.87 34.06
CA ALA A 33 -2.19 16.45 33.07
C ALA A 33 -1.70 16.58 31.61
N PHE A 34 -0.81 17.53 31.31
CA PHE A 34 -0.30 17.72 29.95
C PHE A 34 0.58 16.54 29.51
N GLY A 35 1.34 15.95 30.45
CA GLY A 35 2.23 14.82 30.15
C GLY A 35 1.50 13.56 29.69
N ILE A 36 0.24 13.39 30.09
CA ILE A 36 -0.57 12.22 29.73
C ILE A 36 -1.56 12.49 28.58
N ALA A 37 -1.87 13.75 28.30
CA ALA A 37 -2.88 14.13 27.30
C ALA A 37 -2.52 13.60 25.90
N THR A 38 -1.31 13.88 25.43
CA THR A 38 -0.82 13.44 24.11
C THR A 38 -0.75 11.92 23.97
N PRO A 39 -0.09 11.15 24.87
CA PRO A 39 -0.05 9.69 24.72
C PRO A 39 -1.42 9.04 24.84
N ALA A 40 -2.33 9.57 25.67
CA ALA A 40 -3.70 9.07 25.75
C ALA A 40 -4.46 9.27 24.43
N ALA A 41 -4.35 10.46 23.82
CA ALA A 41 -4.97 10.75 22.53
C ALA A 41 -4.41 9.88 21.40
N LEU A 42 -3.09 9.66 21.36
CA LEU A 42 -2.45 8.79 20.36
C LEU A 42 -2.86 7.32 20.53
N LEU A 43 -2.96 6.83 21.76
CA LEU A 43 -3.38 5.46 22.05
C LEU A 43 -4.83 5.21 21.63
N VAL A 44 -5.75 6.09 22.04
CA VAL A 44 -7.17 5.99 21.64
C VAL A 44 -7.34 6.20 20.14
N GLY A 45 -6.61 7.15 19.55
CA GLY A 45 -6.64 7.45 18.12
C GLY A 45 -6.15 6.28 17.25
N SER A 46 -5.02 5.68 17.61
CA SER A 46 -4.51 4.48 16.93
C SER A 46 -5.43 3.26 17.09
N GLY A 47 -5.98 3.06 18.29
CA GLY A 47 -6.99 2.02 18.51
C GLY A 47 -8.24 2.24 17.65
N LYS A 48 -8.69 3.48 17.50
CA LYS A 48 -9.82 3.81 16.61
C LYS A 48 -9.47 3.59 15.15
N ALA A 49 -8.26 3.96 14.71
CA ALA A 49 -7.77 3.74 13.35
C ALA A 49 -7.72 2.24 12.98
N SER A 50 -7.32 1.39 13.93
CA SER A 50 -7.30 -0.06 13.74
C SER A 50 -8.69 -0.64 13.43
N ASN A 51 -9.76 -0.06 13.97
CA ASN A 51 -11.13 -0.49 13.64
C ASN A 51 -11.52 -0.18 12.19
N TYR A 52 -10.80 0.71 11.51
CA TYR A 52 -10.94 1.01 10.09
C TYR A 52 -9.91 0.28 9.22
N GLY A 53 -9.18 -0.69 9.78
CA GLY A 53 -8.12 -1.42 9.06
C GLY A 53 -6.85 -0.63 8.82
N ILE A 54 -6.68 0.52 9.49
CA ILE A 54 -5.49 1.38 9.36
C ILE A 54 -4.52 1.05 10.50
N LEU A 55 -3.38 0.44 10.15
CA LEU A 55 -2.34 0.10 11.11
C LEU A 55 -1.30 1.23 11.23
N ILE A 56 -1.30 1.92 12.37
CA ILE A 56 -0.37 3.02 12.65
C ILE A 56 0.78 2.50 13.53
N LYS A 57 2.00 2.44 12.98
CA LYS A 57 3.18 1.90 13.69
C LYS A 57 3.85 2.88 14.66
N ARG A 58 3.68 4.20 14.46
CA ARG A 58 4.35 5.26 15.24
C ARG A 58 3.36 6.37 15.55
N GLY A 59 3.40 6.90 16.78
CA GLY A 59 2.53 8.01 17.20
C GLY A 59 2.74 9.28 16.35
N GLU A 60 3.98 9.56 15.97
CA GLU A 60 4.37 10.68 15.09
C GLU A 60 3.59 10.69 13.76
N ALA A 61 3.21 9.53 13.24
CA ALA A 61 2.45 9.43 11.99
C ALA A 61 1.06 10.08 12.10
N ILE A 62 0.43 10.06 13.28
CA ILE A 62 -0.87 10.71 13.53
C ILE A 62 -0.70 12.23 13.52
N GLU A 63 0.37 12.73 14.14
CA GLU A 63 0.66 14.17 14.18
C GLU A 63 1.03 14.72 12.80
N VAL A 64 1.80 13.96 12.02
CA VAL A 64 2.16 14.32 10.65
C VAL A 64 0.94 14.25 9.74
N ALA A 65 0.05 13.27 9.92
CA ALA A 65 -1.14 13.11 9.10
C ALA A 65 -2.03 14.36 9.09
N LEU A 66 -2.10 15.10 10.20
CA LEU A 66 -2.83 16.38 10.30
C LEU A 66 -2.27 17.49 9.40
N LYS A 67 -1.00 17.39 9.00
CA LYS A 67 -0.29 18.38 8.17
C LYS A 67 -0.19 17.97 6.71
N ILE A 68 -0.62 16.76 6.35
CA ILE A 68 -0.55 16.26 4.97
C ILE A 68 -1.56 17.02 4.10
N ASN A 69 -1.08 17.54 2.99
CA ASN A 69 -1.87 18.27 1.99
C ASN A 69 -1.78 17.65 0.58
N ALA A 70 -0.85 16.72 0.36
CA ALA A 70 -0.69 15.98 -0.88
C ALA A 70 -0.40 14.51 -0.59
N MET A 71 -0.91 13.62 -1.45
CA MET A 71 -0.71 12.18 -1.36
C MET A 71 -0.17 11.68 -2.70
N ILE A 72 0.97 10.99 -2.65
CA ILE A 72 1.53 10.29 -3.81
C ILE A 72 1.23 8.81 -3.61
N LEU A 73 0.44 8.25 -4.52
CA LEU A 73 0.07 6.85 -4.51
C LEU A 73 0.90 6.11 -5.54
N ASP A 74 1.42 4.94 -5.15
CA ASP A 74 1.95 4.01 -6.13
C ASP A 74 0.78 3.43 -6.96
N LYS A 75 1.02 3.11 -8.23
CA LYS A 75 -0.04 2.54 -9.08
C LYS A 75 -0.16 1.05 -8.85
N THR A 76 0.96 0.34 -8.99
CA THR A 76 0.97 -1.12 -9.07
C THR A 76 0.84 -1.73 -7.67
N GLY A 77 -0.24 -2.45 -7.40
CA GLY A 77 -0.44 -3.10 -6.10
C GLY A 77 -1.00 -2.18 -5.01
N THR A 78 -1.18 -0.87 -5.29
CA THR A 78 -1.88 0.07 -4.40
C THR A 78 -3.19 0.54 -5.03
N ILE A 79 -3.15 1.11 -6.23
CA ILE A 79 -4.37 1.45 -6.99
C ILE A 79 -4.87 0.24 -7.78
N THR A 80 -3.96 -0.58 -8.29
CA THR A 80 -4.28 -1.80 -9.03
C THR A 80 -4.09 -3.04 -8.17
N GLU A 81 -4.78 -4.12 -8.51
CA GLU A 81 -4.69 -5.41 -7.79
C GLU A 81 -3.32 -6.10 -7.91
N GLY A 82 -2.37 -5.53 -8.67
CA GLY A 82 -1.01 -6.07 -8.83
C GLY A 82 -0.93 -7.37 -9.65
N SER A 83 -2.06 -7.94 -10.05
CA SER A 83 -2.13 -9.12 -10.92
C SER A 83 -2.68 -8.72 -12.31
N PRO A 84 -2.00 -9.06 -13.40
CA PRO A 84 -2.50 -8.78 -14.74
C PRO A 84 -3.68 -9.70 -15.08
N GLU A 85 -4.71 -9.15 -15.72
CA GLU A 85 -5.86 -9.90 -16.24
C GLU A 85 -6.04 -9.61 -17.74
N VAL A 86 -6.42 -10.62 -18.51
CA VAL A 86 -6.78 -10.45 -19.93
C VAL A 86 -8.15 -9.77 -20.02
N THR A 87 -8.15 -8.50 -20.43
CA THR A 87 -9.36 -7.68 -20.57
C THR A 87 -10.13 -7.96 -21.85
N SER A 88 -9.44 -8.19 -22.96
CA SER A 88 -10.05 -8.42 -24.27
C SER A 88 -9.23 -9.39 -25.12
N ILE A 89 -9.93 -10.19 -25.92
CA ILE A 89 -9.35 -11.06 -26.94
C ILE A 89 -9.90 -10.55 -28.28
N ILE A 90 -9.02 -10.06 -29.15
CA ILE A 90 -9.41 -9.53 -30.45
C ILE A 90 -9.09 -10.60 -31.51
N PRO A 91 -10.09 -11.35 -31.99
CA PRO A 91 -9.85 -12.36 -33.02
C PRO A 91 -9.50 -11.72 -34.36
N ILE A 92 -8.57 -12.35 -35.07
CA ILE A 92 -8.23 -12.02 -36.45
C ILE A 92 -8.82 -13.12 -37.33
N ASN A 93 -9.63 -12.75 -38.33
CA ASN A 93 -10.40 -13.65 -39.21
C ASN A 93 -11.60 -14.33 -38.52
N SER A 94 -12.01 -15.50 -39.03
CA SER A 94 -13.15 -16.30 -38.57
C SER A 94 -12.86 -17.15 -37.33
N ASN A 95 -11.76 -16.90 -36.63
CA ASN A 95 -11.40 -17.68 -35.44
C ASN A 95 -12.25 -17.23 -34.26
N SER A 96 -12.73 -18.17 -33.45
CA SER A 96 -13.43 -17.82 -32.22
C SER A 96 -12.43 -17.36 -31.16
N GLU A 97 -12.90 -16.53 -30.22
CA GLU A 97 -12.09 -16.13 -29.05
C GLU A 97 -11.60 -17.35 -28.25
N LYS A 98 -12.40 -18.43 -28.22
CA LYS A 98 -12.06 -19.70 -27.57
C LYS A 98 -10.87 -20.37 -28.23
N ASP A 99 -10.81 -20.40 -29.56
CA ASP A 99 -9.71 -21.03 -30.29
C ASP A 99 -8.41 -20.27 -30.02
N ILE A 100 -8.46 -18.94 -30.04
CA ILE A 100 -7.30 -18.10 -29.77
C ILE A 100 -6.83 -18.25 -28.32
N ALA A 101 -7.76 -18.26 -27.36
CA ALA A 101 -7.44 -18.50 -25.96
C ALA A 101 -6.83 -19.90 -25.75
N PHE A 102 -7.36 -20.92 -26.41
CA PHE A 102 -6.84 -22.30 -26.37
C PHE A 102 -5.39 -22.37 -26.86
N TYR A 103 -5.09 -21.82 -28.04
CA TYR A 103 -3.73 -21.85 -28.59
C TYR A 103 -2.76 -21.02 -27.74
N ALA A 104 -3.16 -19.83 -27.31
CA ALA A 104 -2.31 -18.96 -26.49
C ALA A 104 -2.00 -19.57 -25.12
N ALA A 105 -3.00 -20.15 -24.45
CA ALA A 105 -2.80 -20.81 -23.15
C ALA A 105 -1.98 -22.10 -23.27
N SER A 106 -2.17 -22.89 -24.33
CA SER A 106 -1.36 -24.09 -24.60
C SER A 106 0.12 -23.75 -24.84
N ALA A 107 0.39 -22.62 -25.52
CA ALA A 107 1.74 -22.15 -25.76
C ALA A 107 2.44 -21.62 -24.49
N GLU A 108 1.68 -21.07 -23.55
CA GLU A 108 2.20 -20.45 -22.33
C GLU A 108 2.16 -21.37 -21.10
N GLN A 109 1.71 -22.61 -21.22
CA GLN A 109 1.49 -23.53 -20.09
C GLN A 109 2.76 -23.86 -19.28
N GLN A 110 3.94 -23.79 -19.89
CA GLN A 110 5.23 -24.02 -19.22
C GLN A 110 5.90 -22.72 -18.72
N SER A 111 5.19 -21.59 -18.73
CA SER A 111 5.72 -20.28 -18.40
C SER A 111 5.39 -19.83 -16.98
N GLU A 112 6.41 -19.45 -16.21
CA GLU A 112 6.23 -18.84 -14.89
C GLU A 112 5.89 -17.33 -14.92
N HIS A 113 5.89 -16.71 -16.11
CA HIS A 113 5.68 -15.27 -16.24
C HIS A 113 4.25 -14.86 -15.81
N PRO A 114 4.05 -13.76 -15.05
CA PRO A 114 2.71 -13.34 -14.60
C PRO A 114 1.67 -13.19 -15.73
N LEU A 115 2.09 -12.70 -16.90
CA LEU A 115 1.23 -12.61 -18.08
C LEU A 115 0.79 -13.98 -18.63
N ALA A 116 1.64 -14.99 -18.55
CA ALA A 116 1.27 -16.35 -18.98
C ALA A 116 0.18 -16.92 -18.08
N LYS A 117 0.33 -16.75 -16.76
CA LYS A 117 -0.68 -17.14 -15.77
C LYS A 117 -2.03 -16.44 -16.03
N ALA A 118 -2.00 -15.16 -16.43
CA ALA A 118 -3.20 -14.43 -16.81
C ALA A 118 -3.91 -15.02 -18.05
N ILE A 119 -3.14 -15.43 -19.07
CA ILE A 119 -3.67 -16.04 -20.30
C ILE A 119 -4.29 -17.41 -20.00
N ILE A 120 -3.59 -18.26 -19.23
CA ILE A 120 -4.07 -19.59 -18.84
C ILE A 120 -5.38 -19.47 -18.05
N ARG A 121 -5.42 -18.58 -17.04
CA ARG A 121 -6.63 -18.33 -16.24
C ARG A 121 -7.81 -17.84 -17.09
N LYS A 122 -7.55 -16.98 -18.09
CA LYS A 122 -8.60 -16.53 -19.01
C LYS A 122 -9.13 -17.67 -19.88
N ALA A 123 -8.25 -18.53 -20.40
CA ALA A 123 -8.65 -19.69 -21.19
C ALA A 123 -9.51 -20.67 -20.37
N GLU A 124 -9.11 -20.96 -19.14
CA GLU A 124 -9.90 -21.80 -18.20
C GLU A 124 -11.29 -21.20 -17.94
N THR A 125 -11.37 -19.88 -17.73
CA THR A 125 -12.65 -19.19 -17.46
C THR A 125 -13.62 -19.26 -18.64
N ILE A 126 -13.13 -19.26 -19.88
CA ILE A 126 -13.95 -19.33 -21.10
C ILE A 126 -14.18 -20.80 -21.54
N GLY A 127 -13.66 -21.78 -20.78
CA GLY A 127 -13.82 -23.21 -21.04
C GLY A 127 -12.95 -23.72 -22.20
N ALA A 128 -11.85 -23.02 -22.50
CA ALA A 128 -10.82 -23.48 -23.43
C ALA A 128 -9.77 -24.25 -22.63
N THR A 129 -9.78 -25.59 -22.69
CA THR A 129 -8.87 -26.45 -21.94
C THR A 129 -7.49 -26.51 -22.60
N PRO A 130 -6.43 -25.88 -22.07
CA PRO A 130 -5.12 -25.86 -22.71
C PRO A 130 -4.44 -27.24 -22.72
N VAL A 131 -3.66 -27.52 -23.77
CA VAL A 131 -2.91 -28.77 -23.94
C VAL A 131 -1.41 -28.51 -23.75
N VAL A 132 -0.71 -29.46 -23.13
CA VAL A 132 0.74 -29.37 -22.89
C VAL A 132 1.50 -29.50 -24.21
N ALA A 133 2.23 -28.46 -24.59
CA ALA A 133 3.11 -28.49 -25.75
C ALA A 133 4.31 -29.44 -25.52
N SER A 134 4.60 -30.29 -26.51
CA SER A 134 5.63 -31.35 -26.43
C SER A 134 7.06 -30.84 -26.70
N LYS A 135 7.23 -29.67 -27.32
CA LYS A 135 8.53 -29.01 -27.52
C LYS A 135 8.42 -27.51 -27.22
N PHE A 136 9.22 -27.07 -26.26
CA PHE A 136 9.26 -25.69 -25.78
C PHE A 136 10.69 -25.18 -25.75
N SER A 137 10.93 -24.00 -26.30
CA SER A 137 12.25 -23.37 -26.36
C SER A 137 12.19 -21.93 -25.88
N HIS A 138 13.10 -21.56 -24.99
CA HIS A 138 13.24 -20.22 -24.44
C HIS A 138 14.53 -19.56 -24.92
N THR A 139 14.42 -18.49 -25.71
CA THR A 139 15.55 -17.61 -26.03
C THR A 139 15.43 -16.28 -25.27
N ARG A 140 16.42 -15.95 -24.43
CA ARG A 140 16.51 -14.66 -23.74
C ARG A 140 16.53 -13.52 -24.76
N GLY A 141 15.63 -12.54 -24.59
CA GLY A 141 15.58 -11.32 -25.41
C GLY A 141 14.81 -11.43 -26.74
N LYS A 142 14.19 -12.57 -27.06
CA LYS A 142 13.33 -12.74 -28.26
C LYS A 142 12.03 -13.49 -27.95
N ARG A 143 11.08 -13.35 -28.88
CA ARG A 143 9.72 -13.93 -28.87
C ARG A 143 9.75 -15.45 -28.67
N ARG A 144 8.72 -16.01 -28.01
CA ARG A 144 8.58 -17.45 -27.81
C ARG A 144 7.93 -18.10 -29.02
N GLU A 145 8.38 -19.30 -29.35
CA GLU A 145 7.86 -20.13 -30.42
C GLU A 145 7.45 -21.48 -29.83
N CYS A 146 6.20 -21.88 -30.06
CA CYS A 146 5.68 -23.19 -29.66
C CYS A 146 5.26 -23.94 -30.93
N ILE A 147 5.73 -25.18 -31.06
CA ILE A 147 5.34 -26.09 -32.14
C ILE A 147 4.56 -27.22 -31.47
N SER A 148 3.24 -27.26 -31.68
CA SER A 148 2.42 -28.45 -31.41
C SER A 148 2.15 -29.18 -32.72
N GLU A 149 1.85 -30.49 -32.66
CA GLU A 149 1.58 -31.35 -33.85
C GLU A 149 0.46 -30.82 -34.77
N TRP A 150 -0.28 -29.78 -34.37
CA TRP A 150 -1.45 -29.26 -35.09
C TRP A 150 -1.38 -27.77 -35.47
N ALA A 151 -0.38 -26.99 -35.04
CA ALA A 151 -0.26 -25.58 -35.45
C ALA A 151 1.13 -24.98 -35.21
N ASN A 152 1.68 -24.32 -36.24
CA ASN A 152 2.83 -23.42 -36.13
C ASN A 152 2.33 -22.05 -35.65
N CYS A 153 2.18 -21.85 -34.34
CA CYS A 153 1.55 -20.66 -33.78
C CYS A 153 2.60 -19.54 -33.54
N GLN A 154 2.77 -18.65 -34.53
CA GLN A 154 3.59 -17.44 -34.40
C GLN A 154 2.74 -16.26 -33.91
N SER A 155 2.83 -15.90 -32.63
CA SER A 155 2.19 -14.68 -32.12
C SER A 155 2.95 -13.42 -32.58
N ARG A 156 2.47 -12.76 -33.64
CA ARG A 156 3.03 -11.47 -34.11
C ARG A 156 2.48 -10.31 -33.28
N GLN A 157 3.29 -9.75 -32.38
CA GLN A 157 3.09 -8.39 -31.86
C GLN A 157 3.88 -7.37 -32.72
N PRO A 158 3.30 -6.21 -33.08
CA PRO A 158 4.02 -5.14 -33.78
C PRO A 158 5.04 -4.49 -32.83
N LYS A 159 6.24 -4.26 -33.36
CA LYS A 159 7.28 -3.46 -32.67
C LYS A 159 6.81 -2.01 -32.66
N HIS A 160 6.33 -1.52 -31.51
CA HIS A 160 6.30 -0.09 -31.25
C HIS A 160 7.49 0.27 -30.36
N VAL A 161 8.27 1.21 -30.90
CA VAL A 161 9.38 1.96 -30.28
C VAL A 161 8.83 2.86 -29.19
#